data_AF-S3H2Z2-F1
#
_entry.id   AF-S3H2Z2-F1
#
_cell.length_a   1.000
_cell.length_b   1.000
_cell.length_c   1.000
_cell.angle_alpha   90.00
_cell.angle_beta   90.00
_cell.angle_gamma   90.00
#
_symmetry.space_group_name_H-M   'P 1'
#
loop_
_entity.id
_entity.type
_entity.pdbx_description
1 polymer ?
#
loop_
_entity_poly.entity_id
_entity_poly.type
_entity_poly.pdbx_seq_one_letter_code
_entity_poly.pdbx_strand_id
1 'polypeptide(L)'
;SYVTVDDTGARHSHNPCYATHIGGPNFTVFRTTKSKSRLNFLSLLRGGYQDYVLNDAAFEYLKERRADAAVTAGLRALEPQRFCNQVPFLAHLADKGINIFDRQEIGTLAEAGLWGAIRHHGLVGNMVIVSDDAGQFRVGNHALCWVHGERLLQKLMPATAKEERMLTMVRDLVWRFYKALKAYKQNPYPQSAPAFRRRFDRIFTLRTGYEALDKLLERLHRRKNELLKVLEHPDIPLHTNASENDLRTFVTKRKISGGTMSEDGRVARDVMLGLMKTCQKLGLSFYHFLGDRLGIGKGHAVPPLPAIILARA
;
A
#
# COMPACT_ATOMS: atom_id res chain seq x y z
N SER A 1 -8.18 11.59 2.34
CA SER A 1 -8.51 10.40 1.55
C SER A 1 -7.38 9.38 1.67
N TYR A 2 -7.70 8.10 1.65
CA TYR A 2 -6.72 7.03 1.82
C TYR A 2 -7.09 5.79 1.03
N VAL A 3 -6.10 4.93 0.82
CA VAL A 3 -6.28 3.53 0.43
C VAL A 3 -5.54 2.61 1.40
N THR A 4 -6.09 1.43 1.63
CA THR A 4 -5.39 0.33 2.27
C THR A 4 -4.91 -0.63 1.20
N VAL A 5 -3.67 -1.11 1.34
CA VAL A 5 -3.04 -2.04 0.39
C VAL A 5 -2.42 -3.21 1.13
N ASP A 6 -2.51 -4.38 0.53
CA ASP A 6 -1.95 -5.62 1.06
C ASP A 6 -1.78 -6.65 -0.07
N ASP A 7 -0.93 -7.66 0.15
CA ASP A 7 -0.68 -8.74 -0.81
C ASP A 7 -0.94 -10.11 -0.19
N THR A 8 -1.56 -11.00 -0.96
CA THR A 8 -1.61 -12.43 -0.62
C THR A 8 -0.99 -13.27 -1.73
N GLY A 9 -0.50 -14.46 -1.38
CA GLY A 9 -0.05 -15.43 -2.38
C GLY A 9 -1.18 -15.81 -3.35
N ALA A 10 -0.83 -16.13 -4.58
CA ALA A 10 -1.75 -16.64 -5.59
C ALA A 10 -1.07 -17.75 -6.39
N ARG A 11 -1.86 -18.51 -7.17
CA ARG A 11 -1.34 -19.44 -8.18
C ARG A 11 -2.01 -19.18 -9.51
N HIS A 12 -1.21 -19.18 -10.57
CA HIS A 12 -1.67 -19.05 -11.94
C HIS A 12 -0.84 -19.95 -12.85
N SER A 13 -1.51 -20.82 -13.60
CA SER A 13 -0.90 -21.83 -14.49
C SER A 13 0.23 -22.58 -13.77
N HIS A 14 -0.08 -23.11 -12.58
CA HIS A 14 0.83 -23.80 -11.64
C HIS A 14 1.96 -22.97 -11.02
N ASN A 15 2.19 -21.75 -11.51
CA ASN A 15 3.25 -20.88 -11.03
C ASN A 15 2.81 -20.06 -9.80
N PRO A 16 3.74 -19.78 -8.87
CA PRO A 16 3.49 -18.83 -7.78
C PRO A 16 3.27 -17.43 -8.36
N CYS A 17 2.27 -16.74 -7.82
CA CYS A 17 1.93 -15.37 -8.15
C CYS A 17 1.55 -14.63 -6.85
N TYR A 18 1.24 -13.35 -6.97
CA TYR A 18 0.78 -12.51 -5.86
C TYR A 18 -0.45 -11.73 -6.29
N ALA A 19 -1.48 -11.74 -5.44
CA ALA A 19 -2.65 -10.92 -5.61
C ALA A 19 -2.53 -9.70 -4.70
N THR A 20 -2.42 -8.53 -5.32
CA THR A 20 -2.41 -7.23 -4.66
C THR A 20 -3.84 -6.74 -4.50
N HIS A 21 -4.20 -6.37 -3.27
CA HIS A 21 -5.40 -5.63 -2.93
C HIS A 21 -5.07 -4.14 -2.87
N ILE A 22 -5.91 -3.33 -3.50
CA ILE A 22 -5.95 -1.88 -3.34
C ILE A 22 -7.40 -1.49 -3.10
N GLY A 23 -7.70 -0.81 -2.00
CA GLY A 23 -9.08 -0.43 -1.70
C GLY A 23 -9.22 0.67 -0.67
N GLY A 24 -10.44 1.15 -0.52
CA GLY A 24 -10.83 2.11 0.53
C GLY A 24 -12.19 1.74 1.11
N PRO A 25 -12.87 2.68 1.79
CA PRO A 25 -14.23 2.47 2.30
C PRO A 25 -15.23 2.09 1.21
N ASN A 26 -15.05 2.62 -0.01
CA ASN A 26 -16.07 2.57 -1.06
C ASN A 26 -15.73 1.63 -2.24
N PHE A 27 -14.51 1.08 -2.30
CA PHE A 27 -14.09 0.25 -3.42
C PHE A 27 -13.01 -0.78 -3.05
N THR A 28 -12.88 -1.78 -3.92
CA THR A 28 -11.86 -2.83 -3.83
C THR A 28 -11.39 -3.25 -5.21
N VAL A 29 -10.08 -3.33 -5.39
CA VAL A 29 -9.43 -3.82 -6.61
C VAL A 29 -8.48 -4.96 -6.23
N PHE A 30 -8.54 -6.06 -6.98
CA PHE A 30 -7.54 -7.12 -6.95
C PHE A 30 -6.75 -7.14 -8.25
N ARG A 31 -5.44 -7.37 -8.17
CA ARG A 31 -4.57 -7.56 -9.33
C ARG A 31 -3.56 -8.65 -9.04
N THR A 32 -3.64 -9.74 -9.80
CA THR A 32 -2.70 -10.86 -9.70
C THR A 32 -1.57 -10.67 -10.69
N THR A 33 -0.34 -10.74 -10.20
CA THR A 33 0.87 -10.58 -11.00
C THR A 33 1.93 -11.60 -10.56
N LYS A 34 2.99 -11.76 -11.35
CA LYS A 34 4.08 -12.69 -11.05
C LYS A 34 5.10 -12.14 -10.03
N SER A 35 5.05 -10.83 -9.74
CA SER A 35 6.07 -10.15 -8.94
C SER A 35 5.48 -9.51 -7.70
N LYS A 36 6.19 -9.63 -6.57
CA LYS A 36 5.95 -8.86 -5.35
C LYS A 36 7.08 -7.85 -5.19
N SER A 37 6.94 -6.70 -5.87
CA SER A 37 7.94 -5.63 -5.87
C SER A 37 7.26 -4.28 -5.87
N ARG A 38 8.01 -3.23 -5.51
CA ARG A 38 7.50 -1.86 -5.54
C ARG A 38 7.25 -1.37 -6.96
N LEU A 39 8.14 -1.71 -7.90
CA LEU A 39 7.91 -1.47 -9.32
C LEU A 39 6.56 -2.05 -9.79
N ASN A 40 6.26 -3.29 -9.39
CA ASN A 40 4.96 -3.89 -9.67
C ASN A 40 3.81 -3.16 -8.98
N PHE A 41 3.96 -2.78 -7.71
CA PHE A 41 2.92 -1.99 -7.02
C PHE A 41 2.65 -0.65 -7.72
N LEU A 42 3.68 0.09 -8.13
CA LEU A 42 3.55 1.34 -8.86
C LEU A 42 2.91 1.13 -10.24
N SER A 43 3.24 0.04 -10.93
CA SER A 43 2.62 -0.28 -12.23
C SER A 43 1.13 -0.60 -12.10
N LEU A 44 0.69 -1.16 -10.96
CA LEU A 44 -0.72 -1.34 -10.64
C LEU A 44 -1.39 -0.03 -10.21
N LEU A 45 -0.68 0.80 -9.44
CA LEU A 45 -1.19 2.05 -8.88
C LEU A 45 -1.44 3.12 -9.95
N ARG A 46 -0.68 3.11 -11.06
CA ARG A 46 -0.95 3.97 -12.23
C ARG A 46 -2.19 3.58 -13.03
N GLY A 47 -2.92 2.54 -12.63
CA GLY A 47 -4.17 2.15 -13.27
C GLY A 47 -3.98 1.73 -14.73
N GLY A 48 -4.73 2.34 -15.64
CA GLY A 48 -4.67 2.03 -17.07
C GLY A 48 -3.49 2.64 -17.82
N TYR A 49 -2.81 3.63 -17.23
CA TYR A 49 -1.70 4.33 -17.88
C TYR A 49 -0.49 3.41 -18.05
N GLN A 50 0.20 3.54 -19.19
CA GLN A 50 1.38 2.71 -19.53
C GLN A 50 2.67 3.50 -19.61
N ASP A 51 2.58 4.83 -19.55
CA ASP A 51 3.69 5.73 -19.72
C ASP A 51 4.63 5.79 -18.51
N TYR A 52 5.82 6.33 -18.79
CA TYR A 52 6.84 6.72 -17.82
C TYR A 52 7.06 8.22 -18.01
N VAL A 53 7.20 8.96 -16.90
CA VAL A 53 7.40 10.40 -16.95
C VAL A 53 8.55 10.78 -16.04
N LEU A 54 9.56 11.48 -16.58
CA LEU A 54 10.62 12.12 -15.81
C LEU A 54 10.22 13.59 -15.58
N ASN A 55 9.62 13.84 -14.41
CA ASN A 55 9.22 15.16 -13.92
C ASN A 55 9.76 15.38 -12.49
N ASP A 56 9.44 16.52 -11.87
CA ASP A 56 9.88 16.83 -10.51
C ASP A 56 9.57 15.71 -9.50
N ALA A 57 8.41 15.08 -9.61
CA ALA A 57 8.06 13.99 -8.72
C ALA A 57 8.95 12.75 -8.92
N ALA A 58 9.31 12.40 -10.15
CA ALA A 58 10.26 11.33 -10.41
C ALA A 58 11.63 11.65 -9.80
N PHE A 59 12.09 12.90 -9.90
CA PHE A 59 13.38 13.29 -9.34
C PHE A 59 13.39 13.39 -7.81
N GLU A 60 12.31 13.87 -7.18
CA GLU A 60 12.18 13.81 -5.72
C GLU A 60 12.14 12.34 -5.24
N TYR A 61 11.49 11.44 -5.99
CA TYR A 61 11.52 10.01 -5.70
C TYR A 61 12.95 9.44 -5.75
N LEU A 62 13.73 9.79 -6.79
CA LEU A 62 15.14 9.37 -6.90
C LEU A 62 15.98 9.87 -5.71
N LYS A 63 15.77 11.12 -5.30
CA LYS A 63 16.43 11.72 -4.15
C LYS A 63 16.08 10.99 -2.84
N GLU A 64 14.80 10.69 -2.60
CA GLU A 64 14.36 9.90 -1.46
C GLU A 64 14.98 8.50 -1.43
N ARG A 65 15.20 7.91 -2.61
CA ARG A 65 15.85 6.61 -2.78
C ARG A 65 17.37 6.66 -2.76
N ARG A 66 17.97 7.85 -2.63
CA ARG A 66 19.43 8.07 -2.67
C ARG A 66 20.05 7.50 -3.95
N ALA A 67 19.38 7.71 -5.08
CA ALA A 67 19.94 7.38 -6.39
C ALA A 67 21.20 8.22 -6.67
N ASP A 68 22.03 7.76 -7.59
CA ASP A 68 23.26 8.45 -7.96
C ASP A 68 22.96 9.87 -8.48
N ALA A 69 23.64 10.85 -7.91
CA ALA A 69 23.39 12.26 -8.19
C ALA A 69 23.83 12.67 -9.61
N ALA A 70 24.89 12.06 -10.14
CA ALA A 70 25.37 12.33 -11.50
C ALA A 70 24.41 11.75 -12.54
N VAL A 71 23.94 10.52 -12.32
CA VAL A 71 22.91 9.89 -13.17
C VAL A 71 21.62 10.72 -13.15
N THR A 72 21.17 11.12 -11.97
CA THR A 72 19.96 11.94 -11.79
C THR A 72 20.08 13.30 -12.50
N ALA A 73 21.25 13.95 -12.41
CA ALA A 73 21.50 15.22 -13.08
C ALA A 73 21.55 15.07 -14.62
N GLY A 74 22.18 14.00 -15.13
CA GLY A 74 22.27 13.74 -16.58
C GLY A 74 20.92 13.43 -17.25
N LEU A 75 19.94 12.96 -16.47
CA LEU A 75 18.57 12.71 -16.93
C LEU A 75 17.66 13.94 -16.83
N ARG A 76 18.02 14.96 -16.06
CA ARG A 76 17.17 16.14 -15.84
C ARG A 76 17.15 17.03 -17.08
N ALA A 77 15.94 17.40 -17.50
CA ALA A 77 15.69 18.36 -18.58
C ALA A 77 14.86 19.53 -18.03
N LEU A 78 14.79 20.63 -18.80
CA LEU A 78 13.99 21.80 -18.43
C LEU A 78 12.49 21.47 -18.40
N GLU A 79 12.04 20.67 -19.36
CA GLU A 79 10.65 20.23 -19.50
C GLU A 79 10.48 18.76 -19.10
N PRO A 80 9.30 18.36 -18.58
CA PRO A 80 8.99 16.96 -18.30
C PRO A 80 9.12 16.07 -19.54
N GLN A 81 9.84 14.96 -19.40
CA GLN A 81 10.01 13.99 -20.49
C GLN A 81 9.01 12.85 -20.32
N ARG A 82 8.26 12.53 -21.38
CA ARG A 82 7.21 11.50 -21.36
C ARG A 82 7.51 10.42 -22.38
N PHE A 83 7.35 9.17 -21.95
CA PHE A 83 7.61 7.97 -22.73
C PHE A 83 6.34 7.11 -22.73
N CYS A 84 5.84 6.72 -23.90
CA CYS A 84 4.53 6.06 -24.00
C CYS A 84 4.46 4.67 -23.33
N ASN A 85 5.60 3.99 -23.17
CA ASN A 85 5.73 2.74 -22.43
C ASN A 85 7.20 2.50 -22.01
N GLN A 86 7.51 1.29 -21.52
CA GLN A 86 8.84 0.95 -21.01
C GLN A 86 9.92 0.95 -22.09
N VAL A 87 9.60 0.59 -23.34
CA VAL A 87 10.59 0.45 -24.42
C VAL A 87 11.30 1.78 -24.72
N PRO A 88 10.61 2.88 -25.08
CA PRO A 88 11.27 4.16 -25.32
C PRO A 88 11.89 4.76 -24.06
N PHE A 89 11.37 4.44 -22.88
CA PHE A 89 12.00 4.84 -21.62
C PHE A 89 13.38 4.20 -21.44
N LEU A 90 13.49 2.88 -21.63
CA LEU A 90 14.77 2.17 -21.52
C LEU A 90 15.75 2.57 -22.62
N ALA A 91 15.27 2.82 -23.84
CA ALA A 91 16.10 3.35 -24.93
C ALA A 91 16.72 4.70 -24.55
N HIS A 92 15.91 5.60 -23.98
CA HIS A 92 16.41 6.89 -23.49
C HIS A 92 17.46 6.74 -22.38
N LEU A 93 17.29 5.81 -21.44
CA LEU A 93 18.31 5.56 -20.41
C LEU A 93 19.61 5.06 -21.04
N ALA A 94 19.52 4.14 -22.01
CA ALA A 94 20.69 3.64 -22.73
C ALA A 94 21.42 4.75 -23.50
N ASP A 95 20.69 5.64 -24.18
CA ASP A 95 21.24 6.80 -24.90
C ASP A 95 21.96 7.78 -23.95
N LYS A 96 21.59 7.77 -22.66
CA LYS A 96 22.23 8.54 -21.59
C LYS A 96 23.41 7.81 -20.93
N GLY A 97 23.82 6.67 -21.48
CA GLY A 97 24.96 5.89 -21.02
C GLY A 97 24.68 5.02 -19.79
N ILE A 98 23.41 4.85 -19.41
CA ILE A 98 23.02 4.02 -18.26
C ILE A 98 23.04 2.56 -18.68
N ASN A 99 23.69 1.72 -17.87
CA ASN A 99 23.78 0.30 -18.13
C ASN A 99 22.41 -0.38 -17.89
N ILE A 100 21.70 -0.68 -18.97
CA ILE A 100 20.38 -1.34 -18.91
C ILE A 100 20.40 -2.75 -18.29
N PHE A 101 21.58 -3.34 -18.09
CA PHE A 101 21.74 -4.62 -17.40
C PHE A 101 21.90 -4.48 -15.88
N ASP A 102 22.15 -3.27 -15.36
CA ASP A 102 22.10 -3.01 -13.92
C ASP A 102 20.64 -3.00 -13.45
N ARG A 103 20.19 -4.14 -12.94
CA ARG A 103 18.81 -4.32 -12.49
C ARG A 103 18.43 -3.42 -11.32
N GLN A 104 19.38 -3.03 -10.48
CA GLN A 104 19.09 -2.20 -9.31
C GLN A 104 18.91 -0.74 -9.71
N GLU A 105 19.83 -0.24 -10.54
CA GLU A 105 19.76 1.11 -11.07
C GLU A 105 18.52 1.29 -11.96
N ILE A 106 18.31 0.38 -12.92
CA ILE A 106 17.13 0.39 -13.80
C ILE A 106 15.84 0.22 -13.00
N GLY A 107 15.84 -0.64 -11.97
CA GLY A 107 14.68 -0.79 -11.09
C GLY A 107 14.30 0.53 -10.42
N THR A 108 15.28 1.25 -9.88
CA THR A 108 15.06 2.54 -9.20
C THR A 108 14.61 3.63 -10.17
N LEU A 109 15.21 3.70 -11.36
CA LEU A 109 14.83 4.64 -12.42
C LEU A 109 13.44 4.35 -12.98
N ALA A 110 13.10 3.08 -13.18
CA ALA A 110 11.77 2.66 -13.61
C ALA A 110 10.72 2.97 -12.55
N GLU A 111 11.00 2.72 -11.26
CA GLU A 111 10.12 3.15 -10.16
C GLU A 111 9.88 4.67 -10.20
N ALA A 112 10.93 5.46 -10.40
CA ALA A 112 10.83 6.92 -10.51
C ALA A 112 9.98 7.36 -11.70
N GLY A 113 10.18 6.77 -12.89
CA GLY A 113 9.39 7.08 -14.07
C GLY A 113 7.91 6.69 -13.93
N LEU A 114 7.61 5.58 -13.26
CA LEU A 114 6.23 5.19 -12.91
C LEU A 114 5.62 6.16 -11.89
N TRP A 115 6.38 6.57 -10.87
CA TRP A 115 5.92 7.55 -9.90
C TRP A 115 5.65 8.91 -10.56
N GLY A 116 6.54 9.36 -11.45
CA GLY A 116 6.32 10.56 -12.24
C GLY A 116 5.05 10.47 -13.09
N ALA A 117 4.77 9.32 -13.71
CA ALA A 117 3.53 9.09 -14.47
C ALA A 117 2.28 9.15 -13.59
N ILE A 118 2.30 8.50 -12.41
CA ILE A 118 1.23 8.58 -11.41
C ILE A 118 0.91 10.05 -11.08
N ARG A 119 1.95 10.85 -10.83
CA ARG A 119 1.78 12.26 -10.47
C ARG A 119 1.35 13.13 -11.64
N HIS A 120 1.87 12.88 -12.84
CA HIS A 120 1.49 13.58 -14.06
C HIS A 120 -0.01 13.43 -14.36
N HIS A 121 -0.57 12.24 -14.14
CA HIS A 121 -1.99 11.96 -14.33
C HIS A 121 -2.87 12.35 -13.13
N GLY A 122 -2.33 13.09 -12.16
CA GLY A 122 -3.07 13.51 -10.96
C GLY A 122 -3.48 12.38 -10.02
N LEU A 123 -2.91 11.18 -10.20
CA LEU A 123 -3.24 10.03 -9.36
C LEU A 123 -2.56 10.16 -7.98
N VAL A 124 -3.24 9.62 -6.98
CA VAL A 124 -2.73 9.45 -5.60
C VAL A 124 -2.43 10.77 -4.84
N GLY A 125 -2.58 11.96 -5.46
CA GLY A 125 -2.66 13.28 -4.80
C GLY A 125 -1.96 13.41 -3.44
N ASN A 126 -2.70 13.82 -2.41
CA ASN A 126 -2.23 13.73 -1.01
C ASN A 126 -2.77 12.48 -0.30
N MET A 127 -3.21 11.48 -1.08
CA MET A 127 -3.82 10.26 -0.56
C MET A 127 -2.81 9.48 0.28
N VAL A 128 -3.26 9.01 1.45
CA VAL A 128 -2.42 8.17 2.32
C VAL A 128 -2.54 6.71 1.89
N ILE A 129 -1.41 6.05 1.67
CA ILE A 129 -1.33 4.60 1.46
C ILE A 129 -1.07 3.94 2.81
N VAL A 130 -2.01 3.11 3.27
CA VAL A 130 -1.91 2.39 4.54
C VAL A 130 -1.65 0.92 4.29
N SER A 131 -0.55 0.38 4.80
CA SER A 131 -0.24 -1.05 4.68
C SER A 131 0.34 -1.63 5.96
N ASP A 132 0.67 -2.92 5.91
CA ASP A 132 1.62 -3.52 6.84
C ASP A 132 3.05 -2.99 6.60
N ASP A 133 4.06 -3.63 7.18
CA ASP A 133 5.47 -3.23 7.02
C ASP A 133 6.14 -3.75 5.73
N ALA A 134 5.34 -4.16 4.73
CA ALA A 134 5.90 -4.67 3.49
C ALA A 134 6.51 -3.55 2.63
N GLY A 135 7.81 -3.67 2.34
CA GLY A 135 8.61 -2.58 1.79
C GLY A 135 8.21 -2.08 0.40
N GLN A 136 7.40 -2.85 -0.34
CA GLN A 136 6.90 -2.50 -1.67
C GLN A 136 5.81 -1.43 -1.65
N PHE A 137 5.10 -1.25 -0.54
CA PHE A 137 4.03 -0.24 -0.43
C PHE A 137 4.50 1.12 0.09
N ARG A 138 5.77 1.19 0.54
CA ARG A 138 6.40 2.40 1.09
C ARG A 138 6.75 3.41 -0.01
N VAL A 139 5.73 4.08 -0.55
CA VAL A 139 5.81 5.12 -1.58
C VAL A 139 4.86 6.27 -1.25
N GLY A 140 5.22 7.48 -1.66
CA GLY A 140 4.40 8.67 -1.43
C GLY A 140 4.08 8.90 0.05
N ASN A 141 2.84 9.30 0.34
CA ASN A 141 2.38 9.53 1.71
C ASN A 141 1.96 8.21 2.38
N HIS A 142 2.89 7.55 3.07
CA HIS A 142 2.68 6.21 3.62
C HIS A 142 2.36 6.22 5.13
N ALA A 143 1.48 5.29 5.56
CA ALA A 143 1.16 5.02 6.96
C ALA A 143 1.25 3.52 7.28
N LEU A 144 1.66 3.20 8.51
CA LEU A 144 1.78 1.82 8.97
C LEU A 144 0.60 1.36 9.82
N CYS A 145 0.23 0.10 9.64
CA CYS A 145 -0.74 -0.61 10.48
C CYS A 145 -0.18 -0.85 11.90
N TRP A 146 -0.83 -0.26 12.91
CA TRP A 146 -0.47 -0.45 14.31
C TRP A 146 -0.63 -1.88 14.80
N VAL A 147 -1.66 -2.59 14.34
CA VAL A 147 -1.91 -3.98 14.71
C VAL A 147 -0.79 -4.89 14.21
N HIS A 148 -0.24 -4.61 13.01
CA HIS A 148 0.94 -5.31 12.52
C HIS A 148 2.19 -4.99 13.33
N GLY A 149 2.36 -3.74 13.76
CA GLY A 149 3.43 -3.35 14.69
C GLY A 149 3.36 -4.10 16.02
N GLU A 150 2.16 -4.20 16.62
CA GLU A 150 1.95 -4.92 17.88
C GLU A 150 2.15 -6.44 17.73
N ARG A 151 1.72 -7.01 16.59
CA ARG A 151 1.92 -8.44 16.29
C ARG A 151 3.40 -8.84 16.29
N LEU A 152 4.32 -7.91 15.98
CA LEU A 152 5.76 -8.17 16.11
C LEU A 152 6.19 -8.36 17.57
N LEU A 153 5.61 -7.59 18.50
CA LEU A 153 5.85 -7.75 19.94
C LEU A 153 5.28 -9.08 20.42
N GLN A 154 4.09 -9.47 19.97
CA GLN A 154 3.46 -10.74 20.32
C GLN A 154 4.31 -11.97 19.93
N LYS A 155 5.09 -11.88 18.85
CA LYS A 155 5.92 -12.98 18.35
C LYS A 155 7.24 -13.16 19.11
N LEU A 156 7.58 -12.25 20.03
CA LEU A 156 8.78 -12.41 20.86
C LEU A 156 8.59 -13.58 21.83
N MET A 157 9.65 -14.37 22.00
CA MET A 157 9.67 -15.54 22.88
C MET A 157 10.60 -15.23 24.07
N PRO A 158 10.08 -14.69 25.19
CA PRO A 158 10.88 -14.46 26.38
C PRO A 158 11.33 -15.79 26.99
N ALA A 159 12.58 -15.87 27.43
CA ALA A 159 13.17 -17.05 28.06
C ALA A 159 13.13 -16.98 29.60
N THR A 160 12.96 -15.78 30.16
CA THR A 160 12.92 -15.55 31.62
C THR A 160 11.67 -14.80 32.07
N ALA A 161 11.27 -15.00 33.32
CA ALA A 161 10.18 -14.25 33.95
C ALA A 161 10.42 -12.73 33.99
N LYS A 162 11.69 -12.28 33.92
CA LYS A 162 12.01 -10.85 33.78
C LYS A 162 11.63 -10.34 32.39
N GLU A 163 12.03 -11.05 31.34
CA GLU A 163 11.72 -10.69 29.96
C GLU A 163 10.21 -10.73 29.68
N GLU A 164 9.50 -11.73 30.21
CA GLU A 164 8.05 -11.83 30.09
C GLU A 164 7.33 -10.63 30.71
N ARG A 165 7.75 -10.21 31.92
CA ARG A 165 7.23 -9.02 32.58
C ARG A 165 7.50 -7.74 31.76
N MET A 166 8.71 -7.60 31.22
CA MET A 166 9.05 -6.44 30.38
C MET A 166 8.25 -6.40 29.08
N LEU A 167 8.11 -7.53 28.39
CA LEU A 167 7.31 -7.63 27.18
C LEU A 167 5.84 -7.29 27.45
N THR A 168 5.28 -7.84 28.53
CA THR A 168 3.90 -7.57 28.94
C THR A 168 3.67 -6.08 29.24
N MET A 169 4.58 -5.47 29.99
CA MET A 169 4.54 -4.04 30.31
C MET A 169 4.59 -3.17 29.04
N VAL A 170 5.53 -3.44 28.13
CA VAL A 170 5.66 -2.69 26.87
C VAL A 170 4.42 -2.86 25.98
N ARG A 171 3.86 -4.08 25.88
CA ARG A 171 2.62 -4.31 25.12
C ARG A 171 1.45 -3.53 25.70
N ASP A 172 1.29 -3.49 27.02
CA ASP A 172 0.26 -2.67 27.68
C ASP A 172 0.44 -1.17 27.38
N LEU A 173 1.68 -0.65 27.44
CA LEU A 173 1.99 0.73 27.05
C LEU A 173 1.58 1.03 25.60
N VAL A 174 1.92 0.12 24.66
CA VAL A 174 1.56 0.24 23.24
C VAL A 174 0.05 0.21 23.05
N TRP A 175 -0.68 -0.69 23.72
CA TRP A 175 -2.14 -0.75 23.63
C TRP A 175 -2.83 0.48 24.22
N ARG A 176 -2.34 1.01 25.35
CA ARG A 176 -2.83 2.29 25.91
C ARG A 176 -2.57 3.45 24.97
N PHE A 177 -1.41 3.46 24.29
CA PHE A 177 -1.09 4.47 23.29
C PHE A 177 -2.00 4.36 22.06
N TYR A 178 -2.22 3.15 21.55
CA TYR A 178 -3.15 2.88 20.46
C TYR A 178 -4.60 3.32 20.78
N LYS A 179 -5.09 3.03 22.00
CA LYS A 179 -6.39 3.52 22.47
C LYS A 179 -6.46 5.04 22.47
N ALA A 180 -5.39 5.73 22.89
CA ALA A 180 -5.31 7.18 22.84
C ALA A 180 -5.32 7.73 21.40
N LEU A 181 -4.66 7.06 20.44
CA LEU A 181 -4.74 7.42 19.02
C LEU A 181 -6.15 7.23 18.46
N LYS A 182 -6.86 6.17 18.87
CA LYS A 182 -8.28 5.99 18.50
C LYS A 182 -9.16 7.13 19.02
N ALA A 183 -8.93 7.58 20.25
CA ALA A 183 -9.66 8.72 20.82
C ALA A 183 -9.33 10.03 20.08
N TYR A 184 -8.05 10.27 19.78
CA TYR A 184 -7.62 11.42 18.96
C TYR A 184 -8.30 11.42 17.59
N LYS A 185 -8.46 10.25 16.95
CA LYS A 185 -9.15 10.13 15.66
C LYS A 185 -10.61 10.62 15.72
N GLN A 186 -11.28 10.42 16.86
CA GLN A 186 -12.69 10.82 17.05
C GLN A 186 -12.84 12.32 17.31
N ASN A 187 -11.88 12.93 17.99
CA ASN A 187 -11.86 14.36 18.28
C ASN A 187 -10.42 14.90 18.15
N PRO A 188 -9.96 15.18 16.91
CA PRO A 188 -8.58 15.55 16.66
C PRO A 188 -8.28 16.95 17.19
N TYR A 189 -7.27 17.05 18.05
CA TYR A 189 -6.77 18.32 18.56
C TYR A 189 -5.30 18.51 18.15
N PRO A 190 -5.00 19.20 17.03
CA PRO A 190 -3.66 19.27 16.46
C PRO A 190 -2.56 19.72 17.43
N GLN A 191 -2.89 20.61 18.38
CA GLN A 191 -1.93 21.08 19.40
C GLN A 191 -1.49 19.97 20.38
N SER A 192 -2.22 18.85 20.46
CA SER A 192 -1.81 17.66 21.23
C SER A 192 -0.83 16.74 20.49
N ALA A 193 -0.66 16.88 19.17
CA ALA A 193 0.21 16.01 18.38
C ALA A 193 1.67 15.96 18.89
N PRO A 194 2.31 17.07 19.33
CA PRO A 194 3.62 17.02 19.95
C PRO A 194 3.68 16.16 21.23
N ALA A 195 2.59 16.11 22.02
CA ALA A 195 2.51 15.26 23.21
C ALA A 195 2.46 13.77 22.83
N PHE A 196 1.72 13.40 21.77
CA PHE A 196 1.74 12.04 21.22
C PHE A 196 3.12 11.65 20.71
N ARG A 197 3.80 12.54 19.97
CA ARG A 197 5.17 12.29 19.48
C ARG A 197 6.15 12.05 20.64
N ARG A 198 6.10 12.85 21.71
CA ARG A 198 6.94 12.66 22.91
C ARG A 198 6.59 11.40 23.70
N ARG A 199 5.30 11.04 23.77
CA ARG A 199 4.87 9.78 24.42
C ARG A 199 5.32 8.56 23.61
N PHE A 200 5.27 8.63 22.29
CA PHE A 200 5.83 7.60 21.42
C PHE A 200 7.33 7.41 21.69
N ASP A 201 8.12 8.48 21.71
CA ASP A 201 9.56 8.39 22.01
C ASP A 201 9.79 7.68 23.34
N ARG A 202 9.13 8.12 24.42
CA ARG A 202 9.25 7.52 25.74
C ARG A 202 8.98 6.01 25.77
N ILE A 203 8.04 5.50 24.96
CA ILE A 203 7.71 4.07 24.90
C ILE A 203 8.76 3.32 24.09
N PHE A 204 9.12 3.83 22.91
CA PHE A 204 9.95 3.11 21.94
C PHE A 204 11.46 3.31 22.15
N THR A 205 11.88 4.14 23.09
CA THR A 205 13.28 4.25 23.53
C THR A 205 13.54 3.57 24.88
N LEU A 206 12.58 2.83 25.42
CA LEU A 206 12.78 2.05 26.65
C LEU A 206 13.92 1.05 26.47
N ARG A 207 14.73 0.91 27.52
CA ARG A 207 15.75 -0.15 27.64
C ARG A 207 15.25 -1.16 28.65
N THR A 208 14.91 -2.34 28.17
CA THR A 208 14.26 -3.38 28.98
C THR A 208 15.26 -4.43 29.49
N GLY A 209 16.45 -4.48 28.89
CA GLY A 209 17.42 -5.54 29.12
C GLY A 209 17.05 -6.86 28.44
N TYR A 210 15.93 -6.88 27.69
CA TYR A 210 15.58 -7.96 26.78
C TYR A 210 16.00 -7.53 25.37
N GLU A 211 17.15 -8.03 24.90
CA GLU A 211 17.81 -7.53 23.68
C GLU A 211 16.91 -7.59 22.44
N ALA A 212 16.13 -8.66 22.28
CA ALA A 212 15.22 -8.81 21.14
C ALA A 212 14.09 -7.77 21.16
N LEU A 213 13.58 -7.43 22.35
CA LEU A 213 12.58 -6.37 22.53
C LEU A 213 13.19 -4.99 22.28
N ASP A 214 14.37 -4.72 22.82
CA ASP A 214 15.04 -3.43 22.65
C ASP A 214 15.36 -3.15 21.16
N LYS A 215 15.84 -4.16 20.42
CA LYS A 215 16.04 -4.08 18.96
C LYS A 215 14.73 -3.85 18.19
N LEU A 216 13.66 -4.51 18.62
CA LEU A 216 12.34 -4.32 17.99
C LEU A 216 11.79 -2.92 18.24
N LEU A 217 11.91 -2.40 19.46
CA LEU A 217 11.49 -1.05 19.81
C LEU A 217 12.26 -0.01 19.02
N GLU A 218 13.58 -0.17 18.88
CA GLU A 218 14.41 0.72 18.04
C GLU A 218 13.97 0.68 16.57
N ARG A 219 13.69 -0.52 16.03
CA ARG A 219 13.19 -0.65 14.65
C ARG A 219 11.84 0.06 14.46
N LEU A 220 10.90 -0.09 15.40
CA LEU A 220 9.61 0.59 15.36
C LEU A 220 9.76 2.11 15.56
N HIS A 221 10.72 2.53 16.40
CA HIS A 221 11.03 3.94 16.62
C HIS A 221 11.44 4.65 15.34
N ARG A 222 12.30 4.02 14.53
CA ARG A 222 12.70 4.52 13.20
C ARG A 222 11.52 4.72 12.24
N ARG A 223 10.37 4.09 12.49
CA ARG A 223 9.13 4.19 11.70
C ARG A 223 8.09 5.12 12.32
N LYS A 224 8.49 5.98 13.26
CA LYS A 224 7.63 6.94 13.98
C LYS A 224 6.71 7.74 13.05
N ASN A 225 7.24 8.28 11.96
CA ASN A 225 6.47 9.15 11.07
C ASN A 225 5.32 8.41 10.39
N GLU A 226 5.51 7.16 9.99
CA GLU A 226 4.46 6.36 9.35
C GLU A 226 3.46 5.80 10.37
N LEU A 227 3.92 5.41 11.57
CA LEU A 227 3.03 4.95 12.66
C LEU A 227 2.17 6.10 13.22
N LEU A 228 2.69 7.33 13.25
CA LEU A 228 1.97 8.50 13.75
C LEU A 228 1.28 9.32 12.64
N LYS A 229 1.20 8.80 11.42
CA LYS A 229 0.57 9.49 10.28
C LYS A 229 -0.88 9.90 10.54
N VAL A 230 -1.60 9.19 11.43
CA VAL A 230 -2.96 9.55 11.87
C VAL A 230 -3.05 10.93 12.55
N LEU A 231 -1.94 11.45 13.10
CA LEU A 231 -1.92 12.78 13.73
C LEU A 231 -2.06 13.89 12.69
N GLU A 232 -1.56 13.64 11.48
CA GLU A 232 -1.65 14.51 10.31
C GLU A 232 -2.93 14.25 9.51
N HIS A 233 -3.36 12.99 9.44
CA HIS A 233 -4.55 12.54 8.72
C HIS A 233 -5.48 11.73 9.62
N PRO A 234 -6.34 12.38 10.43
CA PRO A 234 -7.27 11.68 11.33
C PRO A 234 -8.29 10.82 10.59
N ASP A 235 -8.48 10.95 9.28
CA ASP A 235 -9.40 10.13 8.48
C ASP A 235 -8.89 8.70 8.22
N ILE A 236 -7.57 8.45 8.30
CA ILE A 236 -6.98 7.16 7.96
C ILE A 236 -7.21 6.09 9.03
N PRO A 237 -7.34 4.81 8.67
CA PRO A 237 -7.43 3.73 9.64
C PRO A 237 -6.08 3.48 10.31
N LEU A 238 -6.10 3.04 11.57
CA LEU A 238 -4.89 2.60 12.29
C LEU A 238 -4.53 1.14 11.98
N HIS A 239 -5.36 0.44 11.22
CA HIS A 239 -5.20 -0.97 10.89
C HIS A 239 -5.70 -1.30 9.50
N THR A 240 -5.24 -2.41 8.93
CA THR A 240 -5.59 -2.87 7.58
C THR A 240 -6.68 -3.95 7.57
N ASN A 241 -7.45 -4.13 8.65
CA ASN A 241 -8.50 -5.17 8.76
C ASN A 241 -9.49 -5.19 7.58
N ALA A 242 -9.81 -4.04 6.98
CA ALA A 242 -10.68 -3.97 5.81
C ALA A 242 -10.04 -4.65 4.58
N SER A 243 -8.75 -4.41 4.32
CA SER A 243 -7.97 -5.13 3.30
C SER A 243 -7.88 -6.62 3.60
N GLU A 244 -7.60 -7.01 4.85
CA GLU A 244 -7.54 -8.43 5.25
C GLU A 244 -8.88 -9.15 5.01
N ASN A 245 -10.01 -8.50 5.35
CA ASN A 245 -11.34 -9.04 5.11
C ASN A 245 -11.70 -9.16 3.63
N ASP A 246 -11.29 -8.19 2.81
CA ASP A 246 -11.44 -8.26 1.36
C ASP A 246 -10.63 -9.43 0.78
N LEU A 247 -9.36 -9.54 1.17
CA LEU A 247 -8.45 -10.61 0.75
C LEU A 247 -8.92 -11.99 1.18
N ARG A 248 -9.64 -12.12 2.30
CA ARG A 248 -10.19 -13.41 2.75
C ARG A 248 -11.06 -14.07 1.68
N THR A 249 -11.86 -13.30 0.94
CA THR A 249 -12.67 -13.83 -0.16
C THR A 249 -11.79 -14.38 -1.28
N PHE A 250 -10.70 -13.66 -1.64
CA PHE A 250 -9.73 -14.15 -2.61
C PHE A 250 -9.07 -15.45 -2.15
N VAL A 251 -8.63 -15.50 -0.89
CA VAL A 251 -8.02 -16.69 -0.28
C VAL A 251 -8.97 -17.88 -0.29
N THR A 252 -10.25 -17.68 0.05
CA THR A 252 -11.28 -18.73 -0.01
C THR A 252 -11.47 -19.23 -1.43
N LYS A 253 -11.63 -18.34 -2.42
CA LYS A 253 -11.77 -18.74 -3.83
C LYS A 253 -10.56 -19.55 -4.30
N ARG A 254 -9.34 -19.12 -3.94
CA ARG A 254 -8.10 -19.85 -4.25
C ARG A 254 -8.08 -21.25 -3.62
N LYS A 255 -8.51 -21.39 -2.36
CA LYS A 255 -8.57 -22.69 -1.66
C LYS A 255 -9.55 -23.66 -2.36
N ILE A 256 -10.68 -23.15 -2.83
CA ILE A 256 -11.72 -23.97 -3.50
C ILE A 256 -11.32 -24.34 -4.93
N SER A 257 -10.74 -23.41 -5.69
CA SER A 257 -10.48 -23.59 -7.13
C SER A 257 -9.05 -23.99 -7.49
N GLY A 258 -8.11 -24.01 -6.53
CA GLY A 258 -6.70 -24.34 -6.77
C GLY A 258 -5.88 -23.26 -7.49
N GLY A 259 -6.52 -22.20 -8.02
CA GLY A 259 -5.85 -21.13 -8.77
C GLY A 259 -6.59 -20.82 -10.07
N THR A 260 -5.87 -20.26 -11.03
CA THR A 260 -6.39 -19.92 -12.37
C THR A 260 -5.47 -20.51 -13.43
N MET A 261 -6.02 -20.92 -14.58
CA MET A 261 -5.24 -21.56 -15.65
C MET A 261 -5.06 -20.69 -16.89
N SER A 262 -6.14 -20.07 -17.37
CA SER A 262 -6.09 -19.12 -18.48
C SER A 262 -5.94 -17.68 -17.97
N GLU A 263 -5.37 -16.83 -18.82
CA GLU A 263 -5.23 -15.41 -18.55
C GLU A 263 -6.59 -14.74 -18.36
N ASP A 264 -7.57 -15.03 -19.23
CA ASP A 264 -8.95 -14.55 -19.09
C ASP A 264 -9.58 -15.00 -17.77
N GLY A 265 -9.33 -16.24 -17.34
CA GLY A 265 -9.83 -16.74 -16.06
C GLY A 265 -9.21 -16.01 -14.86
N ARG A 266 -7.94 -15.62 -14.97
CA ARG A 266 -7.24 -14.81 -13.96
C ARG A 266 -7.83 -13.40 -13.89
N VAL A 267 -7.99 -12.75 -15.04
CA VAL A 267 -8.59 -11.41 -15.15
C VAL A 267 -10.04 -11.43 -14.64
N ALA A 268 -10.85 -12.38 -15.09
CA ALA A 268 -12.24 -12.54 -14.67
C ALA A 268 -12.35 -12.73 -13.15
N ARG A 269 -11.53 -13.59 -12.54
CA ARG A 269 -11.53 -13.76 -11.07
C ARG A 269 -11.24 -12.43 -10.36
N ASP A 270 -10.17 -11.74 -10.75
CA ASP A 270 -9.72 -10.54 -10.08
C ASP A 270 -10.74 -9.40 -10.20
N VAL A 271 -11.30 -9.23 -11.41
CA VAL A 271 -12.35 -8.23 -11.71
C VAL A 271 -13.64 -8.56 -10.96
N MET A 272 -14.14 -9.79 -11.06
CA MET A 272 -15.42 -10.16 -10.44
C MET A 272 -15.38 -10.10 -8.92
N LEU A 273 -14.27 -10.53 -8.29
CA LEU A 273 -14.09 -10.38 -6.85
C LEU A 273 -13.99 -8.91 -6.43
N GLY A 274 -13.30 -8.07 -7.21
CA GLY A 274 -13.20 -6.64 -6.95
C GLY A 274 -14.56 -5.93 -7.06
N LEU A 275 -15.33 -6.23 -8.11
CA LEU A 275 -16.68 -5.70 -8.33
C LEU A 275 -17.64 -6.15 -7.23
N MET A 276 -17.60 -7.42 -6.84
CA MET A 276 -18.42 -7.95 -5.76
C MET A 276 -18.15 -7.24 -4.44
N LYS A 277 -16.86 -7.06 -4.08
CA LYS A 277 -16.47 -6.32 -2.86
C LYS A 277 -16.83 -4.85 -2.92
N THR A 278 -16.68 -4.22 -4.08
CA THR A 278 -17.09 -2.84 -4.31
C THR A 278 -18.61 -2.69 -4.15
N CYS A 279 -19.42 -3.56 -4.74
CA CYS A 279 -20.87 -3.56 -4.55
C CYS A 279 -21.24 -3.72 -3.06
N GLN A 280 -20.60 -4.66 -2.35
CA GLN A 280 -20.81 -4.86 -0.92
C GLN A 280 -20.53 -3.59 -0.10
N LYS A 281 -19.40 -2.91 -0.38
CA LYS A 281 -19.03 -1.64 0.27
C LYS A 281 -20.01 -0.51 -0.05
N LEU A 282 -20.58 -0.53 -1.25
CA LEU A 282 -21.57 0.45 -1.67
C LEU A 282 -23.00 0.12 -1.17
N GLY A 283 -23.23 -1.04 -0.55
CA GLY A 283 -24.57 -1.48 -0.16
C GLY A 283 -25.44 -1.91 -1.35
N LEU A 284 -24.81 -2.31 -2.45
CA LEU A 284 -25.45 -2.74 -3.68
C LEU A 284 -25.44 -4.27 -3.80
N SER A 285 -26.49 -4.85 -4.38
CA SER A 285 -26.49 -6.25 -4.77
C SER A 285 -25.55 -6.46 -5.95
N PHE A 286 -24.52 -7.31 -5.78
CA PHE A 286 -23.63 -7.69 -6.87
C PHE A 286 -24.37 -8.35 -8.03
N TYR A 287 -25.41 -9.14 -7.75
CA TYR A 287 -26.20 -9.80 -8.79
C TYR A 287 -27.09 -8.83 -9.57
N HIS A 288 -27.67 -7.81 -8.91
CA HIS A 288 -28.40 -6.76 -9.63
C HIS A 288 -27.44 -5.93 -10.49
N PHE A 289 -26.27 -5.59 -9.95
CA PHE A 289 -25.23 -4.91 -10.73
C PHE A 289 -24.81 -5.73 -11.96
N LEU A 290 -24.56 -7.03 -11.79
CA LEU A 290 -24.18 -7.90 -12.90
C LEU A 290 -25.32 -8.07 -13.91
N GLY A 291 -26.55 -8.24 -13.42
CA GLY A 291 -27.75 -8.33 -14.25
C GLY A 291 -27.93 -7.08 -15.13
N ASP A 292 -27.85 -5.89 -14.53
CA ASP A 292 -27.90 -4.62 -15.24
C ASP A 292 -26.83 -4.52 -16.34
N ARG A 293 -25.58 -4.90 -16.05
CA ARG A 293 -24.49 -4.89 -17.04
C ARG A 293 -24.66 -5.91 -18.17
N LEU A 294 -25.41 -6.99 -17.93
CA LEU A 294 -25.69 -8.04 -18.91
C LEU A 294 -27.07 -7.88 -19.57
N GLY A 295 -27.86 -6.88 -19.22
CA GLY A 295 -29.23 -6.71 -19.70
C GLY A 295 -30.23 -7.74 -19.14
N ILE A 296 -29.91 -8.38 -18.02
CA ILE A 296 -30.72 -9.42 -17.35
C ILE A 296 -31.47 -8.79 -16.17
N GLY A 297 -32.80 -8.97 -16.13
CA GLY A 297 -33.65 -8.44 -15.06
C GLY A 297 -34.04 -6.98 -15.30
N LYS A 298 -35.17 -6.77 -15.98
CA LYS A 298 -35.72 -5.43 -16.26
C LYS A 298 -36.11 -4.74 -14.93
N GLY A 299 -35.70 -3.47 -14.75
CA GLY A 299 -36.14 -2.62 -13.64
C GLY A 299 -35.12 -2.34 -12.52
N HIS A 300 -33.89 -2.86 -12.61
CA HIS A 300 -32.83 -2.64 -11.62
C HIS A 300 -31.62 -1.91 -12.20
N ALA A 301 -31.83 -0.73 -12.76
CA ALA A 301 -30.72 0.09 -13.28
C ALA A 301 -29.75 0.47 -12.15
N VAL A 302 -28.50 0.03 -12.24
CA VAL A 302 -27.47 0.37 -11.25
C VAL A 302 -26.56 1.43 -11.88
N PRO A 303 -26.43 2.63 -11.28
CA PRO A 303 -25.52 3.65 -11.80
C PRO A 303 -24.08 3.11 -11.92
N PRO A 304 -23.26 3.64 -12.84
CA PRO A 304 -21.87 3.25 -12.95
C PRO A 304 -21.17 3.35 -11.59
N LEU A 305 -20.54 2.26 -11.13
CA LEU A 305 -19.88 2.23 -9.82
C LEU A 305 -18.90 3.39 -9.61
N PRO A 306 -18.11 3.83 -10.62
CA PRO A 306 -17.25 5.01 -10.46
C PRO A 306 -18.00 6.27 -10.05
N ALA A 307 -19.21 6.50 -10.59
CA ALA A 307 -20.01 7.67 -10.24
C ALA A 307 -20.48 7.62 -8.78
N ILE A 308 -20.88 6.43 -8.30
CA ILE A 308 -21.30 6.23 -6.90
C ILE A 308 -20.09 6.38 -5.95
N ILE A 309 -18.92 5.87 -6.35
CA ILE A 309 -17.68 6.01 -5.56
C ILE A 309 -17.30 7.49 -5.42
N LEU A 310 -17.34 8.25 -6.52
CA LEU A 310 -17.04 9.70 -6.51
C LEU A 310 -18.05 10.48 -5.68
N ALA A 311 -19.34 10.14 -5.74
CA ALA A 311 -20.37 10.79 -4.93
C ALA A 311 -20.22 10.55 -3.41
N ARG A 312 -19.45 9.54 -3.00
CA ARG A 312 -19.15 9.22 -1.59
C ARG A 312 -17.73 9.59 -1.14
N ALA A 313 -16.93 10.16 -2.05
CA ALA A 313 -15.51 10.44 -1.84
C ALA A 313 -15.25 11.76 -1.12
#